data_AF-A0A5N6KTG9-F1
#
_entry.id   AF-A0A5N6KTG9-F1
#
_cell.length_a   1.000
_cell.length_b   1.000
_cell.length_c   1.000
_cell.angle_alpha   90.00
_cell.angle_beta   90.00
_cell.angle_gamma   90.00
#
_symmetry.space_group_name_H-M   'P 1'
#
loop_
_entity.id
_entity.type
_entity.pdbx_description
1 polymer ?
#
loop_
_entity_poly.entity_id
_entity_poly.type
_entity_poly.pdbx_seq_one_letter_code
_entity_poly.pdbx_strand_id
1 'polypeptide(L)'
;MNSRGGPPPSPPISIGRSSNGAGLYPMNQGPPPQGGPPPPGPGRKYSATMLEEQLSQHHTVLRDFIAQSQREDLSYQPHNRARDKLLRLSPIQFQELSTDVYDELLRRQDEQRMQDANGNIPPSVPRALPPKQNFHPKRNQARQKLATLASKKFRELATDVLFELERRFPHFVDGGGIGSPPGSSYGGRSRSRTNRMPPPIHAPGHGMNIRGGPTPSPGPYSPAVFDGRSIPSSSSSNDYGRPLPGQKTMIPNKSTMVEDDEDDEIASFDGRSSRRMTGGSRAFSMRDQQMASEQQAKITQLEQQVADMETQMHQKDEALESERSRSSNLSSDLEQKLKSAESLNSSLHGEIEKLRQSLSTTSTDGGEWKGRYEALEQDFHEQQQTTNEVRQEAMESLQEMRSLSQRAAEADANEERLTRQIDDLQRAADSWKTRYTKTKTQLRTMKATSMALYIQQPTATQYAGDGNFLDNHGLIKDISVTRFQTCIDELLQISREQEASAVIKHMRDVIESVRRVTEGIDSAPASGGEAEKAKRTKAKAKVSAATNNLITTAKTFSGSHGLAPVSLVDAAASHLTAAVVDLIKVVKIRPTPEHELDDGDDFA
;
A
#
# COMPACT_ATOMS: atom_id res chain seq x y z
N MET A 1 66.13 29.31 -22.50
CA MET A 1 65.99 28.29 -21.45
C MET A 1 64.68 27.56 -21.67
N ASN A 2 64.75 26.24 -21.88
CA ASN A 2 63.63 25.34 -22.13
C ASN A 2 62.67 25.28 -20.94
N SER A 3 61.36 25.17 -21.19
CA SER A 3 60.52 24.09 -20.62
C SER A 3 59.07 24.11 -21.14
N ARG A 4 58.80 23.15 -22.02
CA ARG A 4 57.64 22.23 -22.08
C ARG A 4 56.27 22.76 -21.65
N GLY A 5 55.40 22.91 -22.65
CA GLY A 5 53.94 22.98 -22.46
C GLY A 5 53.35 21.66 -21.99
N GLY A 6 52.48 21.75 -20.98
CA GLY A 6 51.52 20.72 -20.60
C GLY A 6 50.10 21.26 -20.82
N PRO A 7 49.11 20.39 -21.09
CA PRO A 7 47.73 20.81 -21.33
C PRO A 7 47.07 21.31 -20.02
N PRO A 8 46.12 22.26 -20.11
CA PRO A 8 45.47 22.86 -18.94
C PRO A 8 44.61 21.83 -18.18
N PRO A 9 44.46 21.98 -16.85
CA PRO A 9 43.67 21.06 -16.03
C PRO A 9 42.18 21.18 -16.34
N SER A 10 41.55 20.05 -16.64
CA SER A 10 40.10 19.91 -16.80
C SER A 10 39.36 20.25 -15.50
N PRO A 11 38.18 20.91 -15.56
CA PRO A 11 37.39 21.26 -14.38
C PRO A 11 36.85 20.01 -13.65
N PRO A 12 36.56 20.13 -12.35
CA PRO A 12 36.10 19.00 -11.53
C PRO A 12 34.79 18.42 -12.08
N ILE A 13 34.72 17.09 -12.02
CA ILE A 13 33.60 16.24 -12.42
C ILE A 13 32.30 16.79 -11.82
N SER A 14 31.48 17.37 -12.69
CA SER A 14 30.10 17.71 -12.40
C SER A 14 29.35 16.42 -12.10
N ILE A 15 29.09 16.15 -10.81
CA ILE A 15 28.13 15.14 -10.41
C ILE A 15 26.79 15.60 -10.94
N GLY A 16 26.39 14.99 -12.05
CA GLY A 16 25.07 15.15 -12.64
C GLY A 16 24.01 14.85 -11.59
N ARG A 17 23.34 15.91 -11.12
CA ARG A 17 21.97 15.84 -10.62
C ARG A 17 21.09 15.37 -11.79
N SER A 18 21.06 14.06 -12.01
CA SER A 18 20.11 13.44 -12.91
C SER A 18 18.89 12.99 -12.13
N SER A 19 17.74 13.40 -12.66
CA SER A 19 16.39 12.88 -12.43
C SER A 19 15.65 13.46 -11.22
N ASN A 20 14.96 14.57 -11.51
CA ASN A 20 13.62 14.79 -11.03
C ASN A 20 12.79 13.51 -11.28
N GLY A 21 12.40 12.86 -10.20
CA GLY A 21 11.44 11.75 -10.17
C GLY A 21 10.21 12.13 -9.35
N ALA A 22 9.86 13.41 -9.30
CA ALA A 22 8.60 13.91 -8.75
C ALA A 22 7.63 14.09 -9.92
N GLY A 23 6.99 13.00 -10.34
CA GLY A 23 6.09 13.05 -11.48
C GLY A 23 5.64 11.67 -11.91
N LEU A 24 4.91 10.97 -11.05
CA LEU A 24 4.04 9.85 -11.42
C LEU A 24 3.06 9.63 -10.27
N TYR A 25 2.05 10.49 -10.21
CA TYR A 25 0.61 10.23 -10.03
C TYR A 25 -0.09 11.61 -10.05
N PRO A 26 -1.05 11.87 -10.95
CA PRO A 26 -1.73 13.16 -11.00
C PRO A 26 -2.95 13.14 -10.06
N MET A 27 -3.11 14.17 -9.22
CA MET A 27 -4.38 14.90 -9.11
C MET A 27 -4.28 16.15 -8.20
N ASN A 28 -4.40 17.30 -8.86
CA ASN A 28 -5.08 18.55 -8.51
C ASN A 28 -4.91 19.17 -7.09
N GLN A 29 -4.11 20.25 -7.01
CA GLN A 29 -4.46 21.53 -6.37
C GLN A 29 -3.31 22.56 -6.51
N GLY A 30 -3.66 23.80 -6.91
CA GLY A 30 -2.74 24.95 -7.03
C GLY A 30 -2.25 25.54 -5.70
N PRO A 31 -1.49 26.65 -5.73
CA PRO A 31 -0.82 27.22 -4.57
C PRO A 31 -1.80 27.94 -3.59
N PRO A 32 -1.47 28.06 -2.30
CA PRO A 32 -2.27 28.82 -1.34
C PRO A 32 -1.78 30.28 -1.19
N PRO A 33 -2.67 31.28 -1.11
CA PRO A 33 -2.33 32.57 -0.50
C PRO A 33 -2.53 32.49 1.03
N GLN A 34 -1.78 33.31 1.76
CA GLN A 34 -1.75 33.40 3.22
C GLN A 34 -3.14 33.44 3.90
N GLY A 35 -3.24 32.72 5.04
CA GLY A 35 -4.13 33.17 6.13
C GLY A 35 -5.02 32.15 6.85
N GLY A 36 -4.76 30.84 6.78
CA GLY A 36 -5.45 29.87 7.65
C GLY A 36 -5.27 28.41 7.18
N PRO A 37 -5.32 27.42 8.09
CA PRO A 37 -5.23 26.01 7.68
C PRO A 37 -6.49 25.63 6.87
N PRO A 38 -6.36 25.03 5.68
CA PRO A 38 -7.51 24.66 4.86
C PRO A 38 -8.29 23.52 5.54
N PRO A 39 -9.63 23.49 5.44
CA PRO A 39 -10.42 22.38 5.96
C PRO A 39 -10.06 21.12 5.16
N PRO A 40 -9.86 19.96 5.79
CA PRO A 40 -9.42 18.79 5.04
C PRO A 40 -10.65 18.22 4.31
N GLY A 41 -10.66 18.35 2.98
CA GLY A 41 -11.68 17.77 2.11
C GLY A 41 -11.73 16.24 2.23
N PRO A 42 -12.87 15.61 1.94
CA PRO A 42 -13.07 14.18 2.15
C PRO A 42 -12.01 13.34 1.42
N GLY A 43 -11.79 13.48 0.11
CA GLY A 43 -10.83 12.63 -0.63
C GLY A 43 -9.37 12.65 -0.14
N ARG A 44 -8.87 13.76 0.44
CA ARG A 44 -7.51 13.86 1.01
C ARG A 44 -7.37 13.18 2.36
N LYS A 45 -8.43 13.21 3.18
CA LYS A 45 -8.47 12.47 4.43
C LYS A 45 -8.54 10.98 4.16
N TYR A 46 -9.38 10.52 3.23
CA TYR A 46 -9.52 9.08 2.98
C TYR A 46 -8.20 8.46 2.49
N SER A 47 -7.47 9.12 1.58
CA SER A 47 -6.15 8.63 1.16
C SER A 47 -5.10 8.75 2.27
N ALA A 48 -5.01 9.87 2.99
CA ALA A 48 -4.08 10.01 4.10
C ALA A 48 -4.36 9.01 5.24
N THR A 49 -5.63 8.76 5.55
CA THR A 49 -6.08 7.80 6.57
C THR A 49 -5.82 6.37 6.13
N MET A 50 -6.04 6.01 4.85
CA MET A 50 -5.66 4.68 4.35
C MET A 50 -4.14 4.47 4.35
N LEU A 51 -3.37 5.51 4.03
CA LEU A 51 -1.90 5.45 4.08
C LEU A 51 -1.40 5.32 5.53
N GLU A 52 -2.02 6.03 6.46
CA GLU A 52 -1.73 5.96 7.89
C GLU A 52 -2.14 4.61 8.49
N GLU A 53 -3.28 4.05 8.07
CA GLU A 53 -3.72 2.69 8.41
C GLU A 53 -2.75 1.63 7.88
N GLN A 54 -2.22 1.80 6.66
CA GLN A 54 -1.19 0.90 6.14
C GLN A 54 0.11 1.00 6.97
N LEU A 55 0.53 2.22 7.34
CA LEU A 55 1.71 2.42 8.18
C LEU A 55 1.53 1.93 9.62
N SER A 56 0.31 1.94 10.16
CA SER A 56 0.01 1.38 11.49
C SER A 56 0.12 -0.15 11.49
N GLN A 57 -0.28 -0.81 10.39
CA GLN A 57 -0.06 -2.23 10.19
C GLN A 57 1.44 -2.54 10.15
N HIS A 58 2.22 -1.76 9.38
CA HIS A 58 3.68 -1.92 9.33
C HIS A 58 4.31 -1.75 10.72
N HIS A 59 3.89 -0.72 11.47
CA HIS A 59 4.35 -0.47 12.83
C HIS A 59 4.11 -1.68 13.74
N THR A 60 2.91 -2.25 13.73
CA THR A 60 2.55 -3.40 14.57
C THR A 60 3.44 -4.60 14.28
N VAL A 61 3.61 -4.95 13.00
CA VAL A 61 4.43 -6.11 12.59
C VAL A 61 5.92 -5.89 12.87
N LEU A 62 6.44 -4.68 12.63
CA LEU A 62 7.83 -4.35 12.94
C LEU A 62 8.11 -4.38 14.45
N ARG A 63 7.19 -3.85 15.26
CA ARG A 63 7.27 -3.87 16.72
C ARG A 63 7.30 -5.31 17.23
N ASP A 64 6.42 -6.17 16.72
CA ASP A 64 6.36 -7.57 17.14
C ASP A 64 7.62 -8.34 16.74
N PHE A 65 8.15 -8.11 15.52
CA PHE A 65 9.42 -8.69 15.07
C PHE A 65 10.61 -8.26 15.96
N ILE A 66 10.68 -6.97 16.30
CA ILE A 66 11.73 -6.45 17.18
C ILE A 66 11.56 -6.98 18.60
N ALA A 67 10.34 -7.08 19.13
CA ALA A 67 10.06 -7.63 20.45
C ALA A 67 10.43 -9.12 20.56
N GLN A 68 10.15 -9.92 19.52
CA GLN A 68 10.58 -11.31 19.43
C GLN A 68 12.10 -11.45 19.41
N SER A 69 12.78 -10.50 18.76
CA SER A 69 14.24 -10.46 18.60
C SER A 69 15.00 -9.88 19.79
N GLN A 70 14.39 -9.00 20.59
CA GLN A 70 15.00 -8.37 21.78
C GLN A 70 15.14 -9.32 22.97
N ARG A 71 14.52 -10.51 22.92
CA ARG A 71 14.79 -11.59 23.88
C ARG A 71 16.22 -12.15 23.76
N GLU A 72 16.90 -11.91 22.64
CA GLU A 72 18.25 -12.41 22.37
C GLU A 72 19.39 -11.38 22.53
N ASP A 73 19.11 -10.05 22.53
CA ASP A 73 20.20 -9.05 22.50
C ASP A 73 19.80 -7.70 23.16
N LEU A 74 20.23 -7.49 24.41
CA LEU A 74 19.89 -6.34 25.27
C LEU A 74 20.68 -5.05 24.96
N SER A 75 21.36 -4.92 23.81
CA SER A 75 22.40 -3.90 23.60
C SER A 75 22.20 -2.95 22.41
N TYR A 76 21.03 -2.92 21.77
CA TYR A 76 20.83 -2.03 20.62
C TYR A 76 20.74 -0.55 21.05
N GLN A 77 21.84 0.18 20.86
CA GLN A 77 21.88 1.63 20.92
C GLN A 77 21.56 2.19 19.52
N PRO A 78 20.48 2.94 19.34
CA PRO A 78 20.10 3.45 18.03
C PRO A 78 21.16 4.44 17.51
N HIS A 79 21.67 4.19 16.31
CA HIS A 79 22.77 4.94 15.73
C HIS A 79 22.28 6.27 15.13
N ASN A 80 22.72 7.40 15.70
CA ASN A 80 22.30 8.75 15.29
C ASN A 80 22.50 9.08 13.80
N ARG A 81 23.41 8.39 13.10
CA ARG A 81 23.75 8.66 11.70
C ARG A 81 22.72 8.13 10.68
N ALA A 82 21.97 7.09 11.04
CA ALA A 82 20.90 6.56 10.20
C ALA A 82 19.62 7.41 10.35
N ARG A 83 19.36 7.90 11.57
CA ARG A 83 18.29 8.87 11.87
C ARG A 83 18.37 10.11 10.99
N ASP A 84 19.54 10.75 10.87
CA ASP A 84 19.71 11.94 10.02
C ASP A 84 19.35 11.70 8.55
N LYS A 85 19.54 10.47 8.05
CA LYS A 85 19.18 10.10 6.67
C LYS A 85 17.68 9.89 6.53
N LEU A 86 17.04 9.20 7.49
CA LEU A 86 15.59 8.99 7.53
C LEU A 86 14.83 10.31 7.71
N LEU A 87 15.37 11.23 8.51
CA LEU A 87 14.85 12.59 8.71
C LEU A 87 14.78 13.40 7.41
N ARG A 88 15.72 13.17 6.49
CA ARG A 88 15.81 13.88 5.21
C ARG A 88 14.96 13.25 4.10
N LEU A 89 14.34 12.10 4.34
CA LEU A 89 13.42 11.49 3.37
C LEU A 89 12.09 12.23 3.36
N SER A 90 11.56 12.47 2.16
CA SER A 90 10.18 12.91 1.97
C SER A 90 9.21 11.91 2.59
N PRO A 91 8.02 12.33 3.09
CA PRO A 91 7.00 11.43 3.62
C PRO A 91 6.69 10.26 2.68
N ILE A 92 6.60 10.51 1.38
CA ILE A 92 6.34 9.47 0.37
C ILE A 92 7.51 8.50 0.27
N GLN A 93 8.74 9.00 0.21
CA GLN A 93 9.94 8.15 0.14
C GLN A 93 10.11 7.30 1.40
N PHE A 94 9.77 7.85 2.57
CA PHE A 94 9.77 7.11 3.82
C PHE A 94 8.67 6.03 3.84
N GLN A 95 7.48 6.34 3.34
CA GLN A 95 6.41 5.37 3.20
C GLN A 95 6.80 4.21 2.25
N GLU A 96 7.39 4.53 1.09
CA GLU A 96 7.93 3.53 0.16
C GLU A 96 8.97 2.64 0.83
N LEU A 97 9.90 3.24 1.58
CA LEU A 97 10.91 2.51 2.36
C LEU A 97 10.28 1.63 3.43
N SER A 98 9.31 2.14 4.19
CA SER A 98 8.58 1.38 5.22
C SER A 98 7.87 0.17 4.62
N THR A 99 7.21 0.36 3.47
CA THR A 99 6.54 -0.72 2.72
C THR A 99 7.54 -1.76 2.22
N ASP A 100 8.68 -1.32 1.67
CA ASP A 100 9.71 -2.22 1.16
C ASP A 100 10.39 -3.04 2.30
N VAL A 101 10.55 -2.44 3.49
CA VAL A 101 11.05 -3.14 4.69
C VAL A 101 10.00 -4.09 5.27
N TYR A 102 8.73 -3.72 5.27
CA TYR A 102 7.61 -4.56 5.68
C TYR A 102 7.47 -5.79 4.77
N ASP A 103 7.42 -5.61 3.45
CA ASP A 103 7.38 -6.68 2.45
C ASP A 103 8.55 -7.66 2.64
N GLU A 104 9.76 -7.14 2.85
CA GLU A 104 10.95 -7.97 3.05
C GLU A 104 10.91 -8.72 4.39
N LEU A 105 10.36 -8.13 5.44
CA LEU A 105 10.18 -8.81 6.72
C LEU A 105 9.22 -10.00 6.58
N LEU A 106 8.08 -9.82 5.93
CA LEU A 106 7.13 -10.91 5.67
C LEU A 106 7.78 -12.03 4.84
N ARG A 107 8.51 -11.68 3.78
CA ARG A 107 9.25 -12.65 2.97
C ARG A 107 10.25 -13.46 3.81
N ARG A 108 11.01 -12.81 4.70
CA ARG A 108 11.97 -13.47 5.60
C ARG A 108 11.27 -14.38 6.62
N GLN A 109 10.10 -14.00 7.12
CA GLN A 109 9.30 -14.86 8.01
C GLN A 109 8.76 -16.08 7.27
N ASP A 110 8.32 -15.93 6.02
CA ASP A 110 7.91 -17.05 5.18
C ASP A 110 9.07 -17.99 4.85
N GLU A 111 10.25 -17.43 4.54
CA GLU A 111 11.49 -18.18 4.35
C GLU A 111 11.85 -18.99 5.60
N GLN A 112 11.74 -18.40 6.80
CA GLN A 112 11.97 -19.10 8.07
C GLN A 112 10.92 -20.16 8.38
N ARG A 113 9.64 -19.92 8.07
CA ARG A 113 8.56 -20.89 8.30
C ARG A 113 8.64 -22.10 7.37
N MET A 114 9.09 -21.89 6.15
CA MET A 114 9.17 -22.92 5.11
C MET A 114 10.54 -23.60 5.06
N GLN A 115 11.49 -23.16 5.88
CA GLN A 115 12.79 -23.80 6.01
C GLN A 115 12.64 -25.15 6.73
N ASP A 116 13.06 -26.23 6.08
CA ASP A 116 13.03 -27.56 6.69
C ASP A 116 14.13 -27.72 7.77
N ALA A 117 14.06 -28.80 8.55
CA ALA A 117 15.05 -29.10 9.60
C ALA A 117 16.48 -29.26 9.07
N ASN A 118 16.65 -29.44 7.76
CA ASN A 118 17.93 -29.57 7.06
C ASN A 118 18.41 -28.23 6.48
N GLY A 119 17.64 -27.15 6.65
CA GLY A 119 17.97 -25.82 6.17
C GLY A 119 17.62 -25.54 4.70
N ASN A 120 16.95 -26.47 4.01
CA ASN A 120 16.49 -26.27 2.64
C ASN A 120 15.23 -25.41 2.59
N ILE A 121 15.17 -24.54 1.59
CA ILE A 121 14.06 -23.64 1.33
C ILE A 121 13.36 -24.13 0.06
N PRO A 122 12.04 -24.38 0.08
CA PRO A 122 11.32 -24.82 -1.10
C PRO A 122 11.40 -23.79 -2.24
N PRO A 123 11.44 -24.23 -3.51
CA PRO A 123 11.60 -23.34 -4.67
C PRO A 123 10.44 -22.36 -4.87
N SER A 124 9.32 -22.56 -4.16
CA SER A 124 8.16 -21.66 -4.15
C SER A 124 8.40 -20.36 -3.38
N VAL A 125 9.44 -20.26 -2.53
CA VAL A 125 9.75 -19.04 -1.77
C VAL A 125 10.83 -18.23 -2.49
N PRO A 126 10.51 -17.01 -2.98
CA PRO A 126 11.50 -16.16 -3.64
C PRO A 126 12.62 -15.72 -2.68
N ARG A 127 13.88 -15.88 -3.11
CA ARG A 127 15.07 -15.40 -2.36
C ARG A 127 15.18 -13.88 -2.26
N ALA A 128 14.49 -13.16 -3.15
CA ALA A 128 14.38 -11.70 -3.12
C ALA A 128 12.99 -11.31 -3.61
N LEU A 129 12.52 -10.13 -3.17
CA LEU A 129 11.27 -9.56 -3.66
C LEU A 129 11.31 -9.41 -5.19
N PRO A 130 10.32 -9.93 -5.93
CA PRO A 130 10.31 -9.84 -7.38
C PRO A 130 10.21 -8.37 -7.84
N PRO A 131 10.85 -8.01 -8.96
CA PRO A 131 10.74 -6.68 -9.51
C PRO A 131 9.29 -6.43 -9.92
N LYS A 132 8.72 -5.30 -9.46
CA LYS A 132 7.38 -4.89 -9.87
C LYS A 132 7.50 -3.93 -11.06
N GLN A 133 6.68 -4.12 -12.09
CA GLN A 133 6.73 -3.33 -13.33
C GLN A 133 6.31 -1.85 -13.12
N ASN A 134 5.49 -1.59 -12.12
CA ASN A 134 5.05 -0.24 -11.74
C ASN A 134 6.04 0.50 -10.83
N PHE A 135 7.16 -0.14 -10.44
CA PHE A 135 8.17 0.48 -9.59
C PHE A 135 9.34 0.98 -10.43
N HIS A 136 9.89 2.12 -10.03
CA HIS A 136 11.08 2.66 -10.67
C HIS A 136 12.26 1.64 -10.57
N PRO A 137 13.08 1.45 -11.60
CA PRO A 137 14.17 0.47 -11.60
C PRO A 137 15.12 0.57 -10.39
N LYS A 138 15.42 1.81 -9.94
CA LYS A 138 16.22 2.05 -8.72
C LYS A 138 15.55 1.54 -7.44
N ARG A 139 14.22 1.59 -7.35
CA ARG A 139 13.47 1.05 -6.20
C ARG A 139 13.49 -0.47 -6.21
N ASN A 140 13.29 -1.10 -7.36
CA ASN A 140 13.45 -2.55 -7.50
C ASN A 140 14.88 -3.02 -7.14
N GLN A 141 15.90 -2.26 -7.54
CA GLN A 141 17.29 -2.53 -7.13
C GLN A 141 17.49 -2.39 -5.61
N ALA A 142 16.86 -1.39 -4.97
CA ALA A 142 16.88 -1.24 -3.52
C ALA A 142 16.19 -2.41 -2.80
N ARG A 143 15.03 -2.86 -3.29
CA ARG A 143 14.30 -4.05 -2.76
C ARG A 143 15.14 -5.32 -2.88
N GLN A 144 15.85 -5.51 -3.99
CA GLN A 144 16.81 -6.61 -4.13
C GLN A 144 17.97 -6.50 -3.13
N LYS A 145 18.48 -5.29 -2.88
CA LYS A 145 19.53 -5.07 -1.87
C LYS A 145 19.05 -5.39 -0.46
N LEU A 146 17.79 -5.10 -0.13
CA LEU A 146 17.21 -5.46 1.18
C LEU A 146 17.27 -6.98 1.41
N ALA A 147 17.02 -7.80 0.39
CA ALA A 147 17.16 -9.25 0.50
C ALA A 147 18.60 -9.73 0.79
N THR A 148 19.60 -9.02 0.26
CA THR A 148 21.02 -9.34 0.48
C THR A 148 21.56 -8.89 1.85
N LEU A 149 20.83 -8.07 2.61
CA LEU A 149 21.28 -7.60 3.92
C LEU A 149 21.28 -8.74 4.95
N ALA A 150 22.38 -8.89 5.68
CA ALA A 150 22.45 -9.82 6.81
C ALA A 150 21.34 -9.55 7.83
N SER A 151 20.79 -10.59 8.47
CA SER A 151 19.66 -10.48 9.42
C SER A 151 19.92 -9.49 10.55
N LYS A 152 21.17 -9.35 11.01
CA LYS A 152 21.56 -8.32 11.98
C LYS A 152 21.38 -6.91 11.40
N LYS A 153 21.91 -6.62 10.22
CA LYS A 153 21.80 -5.31 9.55
C LYS A 153 20.39 -4.95 9.14
N PHE A 154 19.61 -5.94 8.72
CA PHE A 154 18.19 -5.75 8.46
C PHE A 154 17.42 -5.36 9.72
N ARG A 155 17.75 -5.98 10.87
CA ARG A 155 17.16 -5.63 12.18
C ARG A 155 17.51 -4.20 12.59
N GLU A 156 18.75 -3.77 12.42
CA GLU A 156 19.15 -2.37 12.69
C GLU A 156 18.30 -1.40 11.86
N LEU A 157 18.13 -1.67 10.57
CA LEU A 157 17.28 -0.87 9.67
C LEU A 157 15.81 -0.88 10.08
N ALA A 158 15.26 -2.05 10.41
CA ALA A 158 13.88 -2.19 10.87
C ALA A 158 13.62 -1.39 12.16
N THR A 159 14.59 -1.40 13.08
CA THR A 159 14.52 -0.61 14.33
C THR A 159 14.60 0.89 14.04
N ASP A 160 15.47 1.33 13.14
CA ASP A 160 15.55 2.73 12.72
C ASP A 160 14.23 3.21 12.07
N VAL A 161 13.59 2.36 11.25
CA VAL A 161 12.27 2.65 10.63
C VAL A 161 11.16 2.65 11.68
N LEU A 162 11.16 1.73 12.65
CA LEU A 162 10.19 1.69 13.74
C LEU A 162 10.23 2.99 14.57
N PHE A 163 11.41 3.40 15.03
CA PHE A 163 11.55 4.65 15.79
C PHE A 163 11.15 5.88 14.98
N GLU A 164 11.39 5.88 13.67
CA GLU A 164 10.94 6.97 12.80
C GLU A 164 9.42 6.97 12.62
N LEU A 165 8.77 5.80 12.59
CA LEU A 165 7.31 5.67 12.60
C LEU A 165 6.71 6.20 13.91
N GLU A 166 7.23 5.77 15.06
CA GLU A 166 6.78 6.23 16.39
C GLU A 166 6.96 7.74 16.56
N ARG A 167 8.03 8.31 15.97
CA ARG A 167 8.29 9.75 16.02
C ARG A 167 7.35 10.55 15.10
N ARG A 168 7.07 10.06 13.88
CA ARG A 168 6.19 10.73 12.91
C ARG A 168 4.71 10.57 13.25
N PHE A 169 4.35 9.45 13.89
CA PHE A 169 2.98 9.07 14.27
C PHE A 169 2.91 8.66 15.75
N PRO A 170 2.94 9.62 16.69
CA PRO A 170 2.97 9.32 18.13
C PRO A 170 1.78 8.47 18.62
N HIS A 171 0.63 8.58 17.96
CA HIS A 171 -0.58 7.83 18.30
C HIS A 171 -0.49 6.32 17.97
N PHE A 172 0.54 5.86 17.23
CA PHE A 172 0.80 4.43 17.05
C PHE A 172 1.27 3.74 18.34
N VAL A 173 1.82 4.51 19.29
CA VAL A 173 2.30 4.02 20.58
C VAL A 173 1.19 4.06 21.64
N ASP A 174 0.26 5.00 21.53
CA ASP A 174 -0.84 5.25 22.47
C ASP A 174 -2.08 4.34 22.25
N GLY A 175 -1.94 3.29 21.42
CA GLY A 175 -3.01 2.42 20.97
C GLY A 175 -3.66 1.57 22.06
N GLY A 176 -4.64 2.16 22.74
CA GLY A 176 -5.55 1.48 23.65
C GLY A 176 -6.85 2.25 23.86
N GLY A 177 -7.67 2.43 22.81
CA GLY A 177 -9.08 2.82 22.97
C GLY A 177 -9.58 3.86 21.98
N ILE A 178 -10.33 3.41 20.97
CA ILE A 178 -11.22 4.24 20.16
C ILE A 178 -12.37 4.72 21.07
N GLY A 179 -12.50 6.03 21.27
CA GLY A 179 -13.73 6.67 21.76
C GLY A 179 -13.60 7.52 23.03
N SER A 180 -13.32 8.82 22.89
CA SER A 180 -13.91 9.91 23.71
C SER A 180 -13.63 11.29 23.07
N PRO A 181 -14.58 12.26 23.12
CA PRO A 181 -14.43 13.59 22.50
C PRO A 181 -13.54 14.52 23.33
N PRO A 182 -13.02 15.63 22.76
CA PRO A 182 -12.05 16.49 23.44
C PRO A 182 -12.76 17.35 24.50
N GLY A 183 -12.46 17.10 25.78
CA GLY A 183 -12.92 17.90 26.91
C GLY A 183 -11.77 18.20 27.88
N SER A 184 -11.55 19.49 28.13
CA SER A 184 -10.58 20.09 29.05
C SER A 184 -10.33 19.36 30.39
N SER A 185 -9.06 19.29 30.81
CA SER A 185 -8.62 19.88 32.09
C SER A 185 -7.10 19.84 32.30
N TYR A 186 -6.54 21.05 32.41
CA TYR A 186 -5.56 21.54 33.38
C TYR A 186 -4.85 20.58 34.36
N GLY A 187 -3.54 20.85 34.53
CA GLY A 187 -2.74 20.59 35.74
C GLY A 187 -1.82 19.38 35.60
N GLY A 188 -0.50 19.49 35.39
CA GLY A 188 0.44 20.34 36.12
C GLY A 188 1.03 19.56 37.30
N ARG A 189 2.22 18.99 37.15
CA ARG A 189 3.36 19.11 38.08
C ARG A 189 4.55 18.22 37.70
N SER A 190 5.64 18.91 37.38
CA SER A 190 7.01 18.44 37.57
C SER A 190 7.26 18.12 39.05
N ARG A 191 7.98 17.02 39.34
CA ARG A 191 8.90 16.91 40.48
C ARG A 191 9.98 15.86 40.23
N SER A 192 11.21 16.37 40.19
CA SER A 192 12.48 15.65 40.36
C SER A 192 12.60 15.05 41.77
N ARG A 193 13.12 13.81 41.89
CA ARG A 193 14.30 13.40 42.68
C ARG A 193 14.32 11.91 43.11
N THR A 194 15.42 11.24 42.75
CA THR A 194 16.35 10.37 43.53
C THR A 194 15.87 9.24 44.47
N ASN A 195 16.69 8.16 44.44
CA ASN A 195 16.95 7.10 45.44
C ASN A 195 15.92 5.95 45.56
N ARG A 196 16.30 4.71 45.18
CA ARG A 196 17.09 3.67 45.91
C ARG A 196 16.23 2.83 46.89
N MET A 197 15.86 1.63 46.39
CA MET A 197 15.86 0.32 47.08
C MET A 197 14.71 -0.04 48.07
N PRO A 198 14.51 -1.34 48.44
CA PRO A 198 13.48 -2.24 47.91
C PRO A 198 12.55 -2.83 49.01
N PRO A 199 11.64 -3.79 48.71
CA PRO A 199 11.15 -4.71 49.73
C PRO A 199 11.54 -6.19 49.50
N PRO A 200 11.58 -7.02 50.57
CA PRO A 200 12.03 -8.41 50.54
C PRO A 200 10.89 -9.45 50.71
N ILE A 201 11.08 -10.60 50.04
CA ILE A 201 11.13 -11.99 50.55
C ILE A 201 10.00 -12.57 51.46
N HIS A 202 9.51 -13.76 51.03
CA HIS A 202 8.89 -14.90 51.75
C HIS A 202 7.39 -14.77 52.14
N ALA A 203 6.54 -15.81 52.09
CA ALA A 203 6.74 -17.27 52.08
C ALA A 203 5.44 -18.01 51.65
N PRO A 204 5.45 -19.37 51.54
CA PRO A 204 4.62 -20.16 50.63
C PRO A 204 3.58 -21.07 51.32
N GLY A 205 2.79 -21.81 50.53
CA GLY A 205 2.32 -23.13 50.94
C GLY A 205 1.14 -23.74 50.18
N HIS A 206 1.32 -25.02 49.82
CA HIS A 206 0.33 -26.10 49.58
C HIS A 206 -0.37 -26.11 48.21
N GLY A 207 -0.39 -27.17 47.42
CA GLY A 207 0.15 -28.53 47.51
C GLY A 207 -0.48 -29.42 46.42
N MET A 208 0.31 -30.34 45.83
CA MET A 208 0.02 -31.74 45.44
C MET A 208 -1.32 -32.08 44.71
N ASN A 209 -1.42 -32.83 43.59
CA ASN A 209 -0.82 -34.12 43.16
C ASN A 209 -1.31 -34.43 41.70
N ILE A 210 -0.50 -34.87 40.72
CA ILE A 210 -0.07 -36.25 40.31
C ILE A 210 -0.84 -36.88 39.10
N ARG A 211 -0.04 -37.26 38.06
CA ARG A 211 -0.18 -38.33 37.01
C ARG A 211 -1.36 -38.30 36.01
N GLY A 212 -1.23 -38.73 34.75
CA GLY A 212 -0.18 -39.45 34.00
C GLY A 212 -0.57 -39.59 32.49
N GLY A 213 0.37 -39.98 31.62
CA GLY A 213 0.26 -40.02 30.15
C GLY A 213 -0.48 -41.25 29.52
N PRO A 214 -0.03 -41.81 28.37
CA PRO A 214 -0.34 -41.35 26.99
C PRO A 214 -0.82 -42.44 25.96
N THR A 215 -1.34 -42.01 24.78
CA THR A 215 -1.52 -42.65 23.42
C THR A 215 -2.56 -43.81 23.22
N PRO A 216 -2.89 -44.36 22.00
CA PRO A 216 -3.05 -43.84 20.59
C PRO A 216 -4.25 -44.42 19.72
N SER A 217 -4.50 -43.82 18.52
CA SER A 217 -4.91 -44.41 17.18
C SER A 217 -6.38 -44.90 16.87
N PRO A 218 -6.77 -45.30 15.62
CA PRO A 218 -7.00 -44.50 14.37
C PRO A 218 -8.28 -44.89 13.54
N GLY A 219 -8.59 -44.19 12.43
CA GLY A 219 -9.56 -44.66 11.41
C GLY A 219 -9.80 -43.70 10.21
N PRO A 220 -10.18 -44.18 9.00
CA PRO A 220 -9.40 -43.92 7.77
C PRO A 220 -10.16 -43.49 6.47
N TYR A 221 -9.36 -43.23 5.41
CA TYR A 221 -9.61 -43.28 3.95
C TYR A 221 -9.98 -42.00 3.14
N SER A 222 -8.93 -41.35 2.59
CA SER A 222 -8.47 -41.38 1.17
C SER A 222 -9.31 -40.87 -0.03
N PRO A 223 -8.64 -40.46 -1.16
CA PRO A 223 -8.97 -39.25 -1.93
C PRO A 223 -8.97 -39.40 -3.49
N ALA A 224 -8.98 -38.24 -4.20
CA ALA A 224 -8.29 -37.93 -5.48
C ALA A 224 -8.94 -38.42 -6.80
N VAL A 225 -8.73 -37.91 -8.04
CA VAL A 225 -8.07 -36.75 -8.70
C VAL A 225 -8.38 -36.91 -10.22
N PHE A 226 -8.74 -35.82 -10.92
CA PHE A 226 -8.32 -35.36 -12.27
C PHE A 226 -8.56 -36.15 -13.60
N ASP A 227 -9.04 -35.34 -14.58
CA ASP A 227 -8.81 -35.23 -16.04
C ASP A 227 -9.45 -36.12 -17.12
N GLY A 228 -9.78 -35.44 -18.25
CA GLY A 228 -9.57 -36.04 -19.57
C GLY A 228 -10.66 -35.98 -20.65
N ARG A 229 -11.04 -34.78 -21.11
CA ARG A 229 -11.14 -34.34 -22.54
C ARG A 229 -11.93 -35.15 -23.64
N SER A 230 -12.84 -34.41 -24.32
CA SER A 230 -13.02 -34.24 -25.80
C SER A 230 -14.26 -34.79 -26.58
N ILE A 231 -15.19 -33.87 -26.93
CA ILE A 231 -15.97 -33.52 -28.19
C ILE A 231 -15.80 -34.43 -29.45
N PRO A 232 -16.74 -34.59 -30.46
CA PRO A 232 -17.84 -33.67 -30.84
C PRO A 232 -19.16 -34.15 -31.57
N SER A 233 -20.18 -33.27 -31.52
CA SER A 233 -21.05 -32.69 -32.59
C SER A 233 -22.01 -33.50 -33.53
N SER A 234 -23.29 -33.05 -33.49
CA SER A 234 -24.31 -32.89 -34.58
C SER A 234 -25.01 -34.14 -35.16
N SER A 235 -26.32 -34.21 -35.48
CA SER A 235 -27.35 -33.21 -35.80
C SER A 235 -28.77 -33.83 -35.80
N SER A 236 -29.80 -32.98 -35.65
CA SER A 236 -31.22 -33.08 -36.08
C SER A 236 -32.12 -34.19 -35.49
N SER A 237 -33.03 -33.86 -34.57
CA SER A 237 -34.37 -33.27 -34.76
C SER A 237 -35.48 -34.33 -34.86
N ASN A 238 -36.25 -34.47 -33.77
CA ASN A 238 -37.61 -34.98 -33.79
C ASN A 238 -38.49 -34.00 -33.01
N ASP A 239 -39.68 -33.75 -33.53
CA ASP A 239 -40.77 -33.06 -32.85
C ASP A 239 -41.99 -33.99 -32.81
N TYR A 240 -42.62 -34.13 -31.64
CA TYR A 240 -43.87 -34.87 -31.47
C TYR A 240 -44.81 -34.11 -30.53
N GLY A 241 -45.99 -33.80 -31.04
CA GLY A 241 -47.19 -33.44 -30.28
C GLY A 241 -48.23 -34.57 -30.31
N ARG A 242 -48.79 -34.88 -29.14
CA ARG A 242 -49.92 -35.80 -28.81
C ARG A 242 -51.31 -35.11 -29.04
N PRO A 243 -52.51 -35.68 -28.74
CA PRO A 243 -53.01 -37.09 -28.56
C PRO A 243 -54.45 -37.47 -29.10
N LEU A 244 -54.74 -38.80 -29.22
CA LEU A 244 -56.00 -39.62 -28.97
C LEU A 244 -57.31 -39.43 -29.82
N PRO A 245 -58.36 -40.33 -29.80
CA PRO A 245 -58.53 -41.76 -29.36
C PRO A 245 -59.40 -42.68 -30.30
N GLY A 246 -59.56 -43.99 -30.00
CA GLY A 246 -60.64 -44.84 -30.58
C GLY A 246 -60.52 -46.36 -30.36
N GLN A 247 -61.63 -47.04 -30.02
CA GLN A 247 -61.78 -48.38 -29.41
C GLN A 247 -61.79 -49.60 -30.36
N LYS A 248 -61.40 -50.81 -29.88
CA LYS A 248 -62.25 -52.05 -29.73
C LYS A 248 -61.45 -53.36 -29.53
N THR A 249 -61.91 -54.13 -28.54
CA THR A 249 -61.85 -55.58 -28.23
C THR A 249 -61.48 -56.61 -29.32
N MET A 250 -60.61 -57.59 -29.01
CA MET A 250 -60.94 -59.04 -28.95
C MET A 250 -59.78 -59.91 -28.41
N ILE A 251 -60.14 -60.91 -27.60
CA ILE A 251 -59.38 -62.05 -27.02
C ILE A 251 -59.81 -63.29 -27.84
N PRO A 252 -58.98 -64.31 -28.19
CA PRO A 252 -58.57 -65.43 -27.29
C PRO A 252 -57.24 -66.14 -27.70
N ASN A 253 -56.71 -67.21 -27.10
CA ASN A 253 -56.69 -67.92 -25.80
C ASN A 253 -55.64 -69.03 -26.01
N LYS A 254 -54.99 -69.49 -24.92
CA LYS A 254 -54.37 -70.84 -24.73
C LYS A 254 -53.29 -71.26 -25.75
N SER A 255 -52.11 -71.68 -25.31
CA SER A 255 -51.87 -72.98 -24.67
C SER A 255 -50.58 -72.90 -23.82
N THR A 256 -50.66 -73.12 -22.50
CA THR A 256 -50.42 -74.40 -21.78
C THR A 256 -48.99 -74.97 -21.91
N MET A 257 -48.25 -74.68 -20.85
CA MET A 257 -47.18 -75.43 -20.17
C MET A 257 -47.45 -76.94 -20.01
N VAL A 258 -46.36 -77.75 -19.97
CA VAL A 258 -46.11 -78.89 -19.03
C VAL A 258 -46.87 -80.21 -19.36
N GLU A 259 -46.38 -81.46 -19.25
CA GLU A 259 -45.27 -82.23 -18.64
C GLU A 259 -45.08 -83.51 -19.53
N ASP A 260 -43.87 -83.99 -19.83
CA ASP A 260 -43.15 -85.15 -19.25
C ASP A 260 -43.94 -86.45 -18.91
N ASP A 261 -43.35 -87.57 -19.39
CA ASP A 261 -43.38 -88.98 -18.97
C ASP A 261 -44.70 -89.70 -18.60
N GLU A 262 -44.99 -90.82 -19.28
CA GLU A 262 -45.34 -92.11 -18.66
C GLU A 262 -45.44 -93.23 -19.72
N ASP A 263 -44.81 -94.36 -19.38
CA ASP A 263 -44.89 -95.67 -20.03
C ASP A 263 -46.33 -96.25 -19.96
N ASP A 264 -46.71 -97.11 -20.92
CA ASP A 264 -46.98 -98.52 -20.63
C ASP A 264 -47.53 -99.32 -21.83
N GLU A 265 -47.18 -100.59 -21.76
CA GLU A 265 -47.42 -101.75 -22.60
C GLU A 265 -48.86 -101.97 -23.09
N ILE A 266 -49.00 -102.53 -24.30
CA ILE A 266 -50.06 -103.51 -24.60
C ILE A 266 -49.47 -104.69 -25.38
N ALA A 267 -49.73 -105.87 -24.83
CA ALA A 267 -49.18 -107.17 -25.16
C ALA A 267 -49.90 -107.92 -26.31
N SER A 268 -49.12 -108.79 -26.98
CA SER A 268 -49.34 -110.23 -27.26
C SER A 268 -50.72 -110.76 -27.69
N PHE A 269 -50.75 -111.55 -28.78
CA PHE A 269 -51.32 -112.92 -28.85
C PHE A 269 -51.11 -113.53 -30.26
N ASP A 270 -50.10 -114.39 -30.46
CA ASP A 270 -50.08 -115.88 -30.51
C ASP A 270 -50.76 -116.56 -31.72
N GLY A 271 -50.08 -117.59 -32.24
CA GLY A 271 -50.55 -118.43 -33.33
C GLY A 271 -49.51 -119.41 -33.87
N ARG A 272 -48.76 -120.11 -32.99
CA ARG A 272 -47.90 -121.25 -33.36
C ARG A 272 -48.70 -122.41 -33.98
N SER A 273 -48.10 -123.12 -34.94
CA SER A 273 -48.16 -124.59 -34.95
C SER A 273 -47.04 -125.25 -35.76
N SER A 274 -46.76 -126.48 -35.36
CA SER A 274 -45.50 -127.20 -35.50
C SER A 274 -45.71 -128.55 -36.18
N ARG A 275 -44.63 -129.09 -36.78
CA ARG A 275 -44.24 -130.51 -36.86
C ARG A 275 -44.83 -131.47 -37.94
N ARG A 276 -43.83 -132.12 -38.58
CA ARG A 276 -43.58 -133.57 -38.75
C ARG A 276 -44.11 -134.32 -40.00
N MET A 277 -43.12 -134.75 -40.81
CA MET A 277 -42.73 -136.14 -41.11
C MET A 277 -43.38 -136.94 -42.27
N THR A 278 -42.47 -137.48 -43.12
CA THR A 278 -42.42 -138.74 -43.89
C THR A 278 -43.54 -139.17 -44.86
N GLY A 279 -43.15 -139.36 -46.14
CA GLY A 279 -43.22 -140.65 -46.84
C GLY A 279 -44.46 -140.97 -47.70
N GLY A 280 -44.25 -141.31 -48.98
CA GLY A 280 -45.15 -142.20 -49.74
C GLY A 280 -45.61 -141.76 -51.13
N SER A 281 -44.94 -142.31 -52.15
CA SER A 281 -45.30 -142.55 -53.57
C SER A 281 -46.71 -142.25 -54.10
N ARG A 282 -46.83 -141.62 -55.28
CA ARG A 282 -47.19 -142.25 -56.59
C ARG A 282 -47.40 -141.22 -57.73
N ALA A 283 -47.28 -141.76 -58.93
CA ALA A 283 -47.07 -141.17 -60.26
C ALA A 283 -48.19 -140.32 -60.91
N PHE A 284 -47.71 -139.41 -61.76
CA PHE A 284 -48.21 -138.97 -63.09
C PHE A 284 -49.45 -138.06 -63.22
N SER A 285 -49.24 -136.85 -63.78
CA SER A 285 -49.85 -136.41 -65.06
C SER A 285 -49.31 -135.05 -65.54
N MET A 286 -49.01 -134.90 -66.84
CA MET A 286 -48.43 -133.71 -67.50
C MET A 286 -49.22 -132.40 -67.36
N ARG A 287 -50.44 -132.42 -66.80
CA ARG A 287 -51.29 -131.23 -66.63
C ARG A 287 -50.93 -130.39 -65.40
N ASP A 288 -50.39 -131.03 -64.36
CA ASP A 288 -49.94 -130.35 -63.13
C ASP A 288 -48.67 -129.54 -63.37
N GLN A 289 -47.82 -129.96 -64.31
CA GLN A 289 -46.64 -129.20 -64.72
C GLN A 289 -47.01 -127.90 -65.44
N GLN A 290 -48.14 -127.89 -66.15
CA GLN A 290 -48.66 -126.70 -66.85
C GLN A 290 -49.33 -125.73 -65.85
N MET A 291 -50.18 -126.22 -64.94
CA MET A 291 -50.81 -125.42 -63.88
C MET A 291 -49.78 -124.86 -62.88
N ALA A 292 -48.76 -125.64 -62.51
CA ALA A 292 -47.67 -125.16 -61.68
C ALA A 292 -46.85 -124.08 -62.39
N SER A 293 -46.68 -124.16 -63.71
CA SER A 293 -46.01 -123.09 -64.48
C SER A 293 -46.82 -121.79 -64.51
N GLU A 294 -48.15 -121.87 -64.62
CA GLU A 294 -49.04 -120.71 -64.56
C GLU A 294 -49.13 -120.10 -63.15
N GLN A 295 -49.16 -120.94 -62.11
CA GLN A 295 -49.11 -120.48 -60.72
C GLN A 295 -47.76 -119.86 -60.38
N GLN A 296 -46.66 -120.47 -60.83
CA GLN A 296 -45.32 -119.91 -60.68
C GLN A 296 -45.20 -118.56 -61.40
N ALA A 297 -45.77 -118.43 -62.61
CA ALA A 297 -45.80 -117.15 -63.32
C ALA A 297 -46.56 -116.06 -62.56
N LYS A 298 -47.70 -116.40 -61.94
CA LYS A 298 -48.48 -115.47 -61.12
C LYS A 298 -47.76 -115.08 -59.82
N ILE A 299 -47.04 -116.02 -59.20
CA ILE A 299 -46.18 -115.75 -58.05
C ILE A 299 -45.06 -114.80 -58.46
N THR A 300 -44.36 -115.05 -59.56
CA THR A 300 -43.32 -114.13 -60.06
C THR A 300 -43.87 -112.74 -60.39
N GLN A 301 -45.12 -112.65 -60.87
CA GLN A 301 -45.78 -111.37 -61.13
C GLN A 301 -46.10 -110.61 -59.83
N LEU A 302 -46.58 -111.31 -58.80
CA LEU A 302 -46.86 -110.70 -57.49
C LEU A 302 -45.57 -110.31 -56.77
N GLU A 303 -44.53 -111.14 -56.84
CA GLU A 303 -43.20 -110.83 -56.34
C GLU A 303 -42.62 -109.59 -57.04
N GLN A 304 -42.79 -109.47 -58.36
CA GLN A 304 -42.40 -108.26 -59.10
C GLN A 304 -43.21 -107.03 -58.63
N GLN A 305 -44.51 -107.17 -58.39
CA GLN A 305 -45.34 -106.07 -57.89
C GLN A 305 -44.94 -105.65 -56.46
N VAL A 306 -44.60 -106.60 -55.60
CA VAL A 306 -44.08 -106.31 -54.25
C VAL A 306 -42.74 -105.61 -54.35
N ALA A 307 -41.81 -106.08 -55.19
CA ALA A 307 -40.54 -105.41 -55.44
C ALA A 307 -40.73 -103.99 -56.00
N ASP A 308 -41.67 -103.79 -56.93
CA ASP A 308 -42.00 -102.47 -57.46
C ASP A 308 -42.64 -101.55 -56.40
N MET A 309 -43.48 -102.10 -55.50
CA MET A 309 -44.05 -101.33 -54.38
C MET A 309 -43.01 -101.02 -53.30
N GLU A 310 -42.11 -101.96 -52.99
CA GLU A 310 -41.00 -101.76 -52.07
C GLU A 310 -40.03 -100.69 -52.59
N THR A 311 -39.71 -100.73 -53.89
CA THR A 311 -38.90 -99.66 -54.51
C THR A 311 -39.62 -98.31 -54.51
N GLN A 312 -40.94 -98.27 -54.74
CA GLN A 312 -41.73 -97.03 -54.63
C GLN A 312 -41.80 -96.50 -53.19
N MET A 313 -41.92 -97.37 -52.19
CA MET A 313 -41.88 -96.99 -50.78
C MET A 313 -40.51 -96.41 -50.43
N HIS A 314 -39.43 -97.10 -50.79
CA HIS A 314 -38.07 -96.60 -50.58
C HIS A 314 -37.84 -95.25 -51.27
N GLN A 315 -38.32 -95.05 -52.50
CA GLN A 315 -38.23 -93.76 -53.19
C GLN A 315 -39.02 -92.66 -52.49
N LYS A 316 -40.21 -92.97 -51.95
CA LYS A 316 -41.02 -92.00 -51.19
C LYS A 316 -40.41 -91.66 -49.84
N ASP A 317 -39.86 -92.64 -49.14
CA ASP A 317 -39.18 -92.44 -47.86
C ASP A 317 -37.89 -91.63 -48.06
N GLU A 318 -37.12 -91.90 -49.12
CA GLU A 318 -35.97 -91.10 -49.51
C GLU A 318 -36.37 -89.66 -49.89
N ALA A 319 -37.47 -89.48 -50.61
CA ALA A 319 -38.01 -88.16 -50.93
C ALA A 319 -38.48 -87.40 -49.68
N LEU A 320 -39.18 -88.07 -48.76
CA LEU A 320 -39.63 -87.50 -47.48
C LEU A 320 -38.45 -87.10 -46.59
N GLU A 321 -37.41 -87.93 -46.52
CA GLU A 321 -36.20 -87.63 -45.76
C GLU A 321 -35.44 -86.45 -46.36
N SER A 322 -35.38 -86.37 -47.70
CA SER A 322 -34.80 -85.22 -48.40
C SER A 322 -35.59 -83.92 -48.10
N GLU A 323 -36.91 -84.00 -48.00
CA GLU A 323 -37.76 -82.84 -47.73
C GLU A 323 -37.71 -82.42 -46.26
N ARG A 324 -37.67 -83.37 -45.33
CA ARG A 324 -37.41 -83.11 -43.90
C ARG A 324 -36.05 -82.46 -43.70
N SER A 325 -35.02 -82.95 -44.40
CA SER A 325 -33.68 -82.35 -44.40
C SER A 325 -33.70 -80.92 -44.94
N ARG A 326 -34.40 -80.66 -46.05
CA ARG A 326 -34.59 -79.30 -46.59
C ARG A 326 -35.32 -78.38 -45.60
N SER A 327 -36.39 -78.86 -44.98
CA SER A 327 -37.17 -78.11 -43.98
C SER A 327 -36.35 -77.80 -42.73
N SER A 328 -35.56 -78.75 -42.25
CA SER A 328 -34.64 -78.57 -41.11
C SER A 328 -33.56 -77.53 -41.43
N ASN A 329 -32.92 -77.66 -42.59
CA ASN A 329 -31.92 -76.70 -43.06
C ASN A 329 -32.50 -75.28 -43.21
N LEU A 330 -33.72 -75.15 -43.75
CA LEU A 330 -34.41 -73.87 -43.89
C LEU A 330 -34.75 -73.25 -42.53
N SER A 331 -35.23 -74.06 -41.57
CA SER A 331 -35.52 -73.59 -40.21
C SER A 331 -34.27 -73.09 -39.51
N SER A 332 -33.15 -73.79 -39.66
CA SER A 332 -31.84 -73.39 -39.12
C SER A 332 -31.35 -72.06 -39.72
N ASP A 333 -31.46 -71.90 -41.06
CA ASP A 333 -31.10 -70.65 -41.75
C ASP A 333 -31.99 -69.47 -41.31
N LEU A 334 -33.30 -69.69 -41.12
CA LEU A 334 -34.21 -68.67 -40.62
C LEU A 334 -33.90 -68.28 -39.17
N GLU A 335 -33.60 -69.24 -38.31
CA GLU A 335 -33.22 -68.96 -36.92
C GLU A 335 -31.90 -68.18 -36.84
N GLN A 336 -30.92 -68.52 -37.68
CA GLN A 336 -29.67 -67.79 -37.78
C GLN A 336 -29.88 -66.35 -38.28
N LYS A 337 -30.71 -66.15 -39.31
CA LYS A 337 -31.08 -64.82 -39.80
C LYS A 337 -31.82 -64.00 -38.74
N LEU A 338 -32.71 -64.63 -37.98
CA LEU A 338 -33.45 -63.96 -36.91
C LEU A 338 -32.50 -63.51 -35.79
N LYS A 339 -31.56 -64.37 -35.34
CA LYS A 339 -30.51 -63.98 -34.38
C LYS A 339 -29.62 -62.85 -34.91
N SER A 340 -29.26 -62.90 -36.19
CA SER A 340 -28.50 -61.82 -36.84
C SER A 340 -29.30 -60.51 -36.87
N ALA A 341 -30.59 -60.56 -37.17
CA ALA A 341 -31.46 -59.37 -37.18
C ALA A 341 -31.68 -58.80 -35.77
N GLU A 342 -31.84 -59.66 -34.76
CA GLU A 342 -31.97 -59.25 -33.36
C GLU A 342 -30.70 -58.59 -32.83
N SER A 343 -29.52 -59.16 -33.11
CA SER A 343 -28.24 -58.57 -32.73
C SER A 343 -27.99 -57.23 -33.43
N LEU A 344 -28.34 -57.12 -34.72
CA LEU A 344 -28.25 -55.86 -35.44
C LEU A 344 -29.22 -54.81 -34.87
N ASN A 345 -30.47 -55.18 -34.58
CA ASN A 345 -31.43 -54.27 -33.96
C ASN A 345 -30.96 -53.82 -32.58
N SER A 346 -30.43 -54.73 -31.76
CA SER A 346 -29.86 -54.38 -30.45
C SER A 346 -28.70 -53.40 -30.59
N SER A 347 -27.82 -53.61 -31.59
CA SER A 347 -26.72 -52.70 -31.90
C SER A 347 -27.23 -51.31 -32.35
N LEU A 348 -28.20 -51.26 -33.27
CA LEU A 348 -28.78 -50.01 -33.76
C LEU A 348 -29.50 -49.25 -32.65
N HIS A 349 -30.24 -49.93 -31.78
CA HIS A 349 -30.86 -49.31 -30.60
C HIS A 349 -29.81 -48.73 -29.66
N GLY A 350 -28.70 -49.44 -29.43
CA GLY A 350 -27.58 -48.95 -28.63
C GLY A 350 -26.92 -47.71 -29.25
N GLU A 351 -26.79 -47.65 -30.57
CA GLU A 351 -26.24 -46.50 -31.28
C GLU A 351 -27.19 -45.29 -31.26
N ILE A 352 -28.49 -45.50 -31.43
CA ILE A 352 -29.52 -44.45 -31.30
C ILE A 352 -29.50 -43.85 -29.90
N GLU A 353 -29.39 -44.67 -28.85
CA GLU A 353 -29.34 -44.18 -27.48
C GLU A 353 -28.07 -43.35 -27.21
N LYS A 354 -26.92 -43.79 -27.72
CA LYS A 354 -25.67 -43.01 -27.65
C LYS A 354 -25.79 -41.66 -28.37
N LEU A 355 -26.41 -41.64 -29.55
CA LEU A 355 -26.63 -40.40 -30.32
C LEU A 355 -27.62 -39.46 -29.61
N ARG A 356 -28.64 -39.98 -28.93
CA ARG A 356 -29.56 -39.18 -28.11
C ARG A 356 -28.85 -38.53 -26.93
N GLN A 357 -27.98 -39.28 -26.25
CA GLN A 357 -27.21 -38.75 -25.13
C GLN A 357 -26.20 -37.67 -25.58
N SER A 358 -25.51 -37.85 -26.70
CA SER A 358 -24.58 -36.85 -27.24
C SER A 358 -25.28 -35.57 -27.73
N LEU A 359 -26.50 -35.69 -28.27
CA LEU A 359 -27.31 -34.53 -28.66
C LEU A 359 -27.78 -33.73 -27.44
N SER A 360 -28.20 -34.41 -26.37
CA SER A 360 -28.61 -33.77 -25.12
C SER A 360 -27.46 -32.95 -24.51
N THR A 361 -26.24 -33.48 -24.47
CA THR A 361 -25.08 -32.77 -23.90
C THR A 361 -24.63 -31.58 -24.76
N THR A 362 -24.73 -31.70 -26.09
CA THR A 362 -24.42 -30.58 -27.00
C THR A 362 -25.44 -29.46 -26.88
N SER A 363 -26.73 -29.78 -26.68
CA SER A 363 -27.78 -28.77 -26.50
C SER A 363 -27.64 -28.01 -25.18
N THR A 364 -27.18 -28.67 -24.10
CA THR A 364 -26.93 -27.99 -22.82
C THR A 364 -25.71 -27.06 -22.93
N ASP A 365 -24.62 -27.53 -23.56
CA ASP A 365 -23.41 -26.72 -23.76
C ASP A 365 -23.70 -25.48 -24.63
N GLY A 366 -24.48 -25.62 -25.71
CA GLY A 366 -24.91 -24.49 -26.54
C GLY A 366 -25.71 -23.42 -25.79
N GLY A 367 -26.54 -23.82 -24.82
CA GLY A 367 -27.25 -22.91 -23.93
C GLY A 367 -26.32 -22.14 -22.98
N GLU A 368 -25.33 -22.83 -22.42
CA GLU A 368 -24.32 -22.22 -21.56
C GLU A 368 -23.45 -21.19 -22.31
N TRP A 369 -23.03 -21.50 -23.54
CA TRP A 369 -22.25 -20.56 -24.36
C TRP A 369 -23.05 -19.32 -24.77
N LYS A 370 -24.34 -19.49 -25.07
CA LYS A 370 -25.22 -18.36 -25.37
C LYS A 370 -25.39 -17.44 -24.16
N GLY A 371 -25.61 -18.01 -22.97
CA GLY A 371 -25.69 -17.23 -21.74
C GLY A 371 -24.40 -16.49 -21.40
N ARG A 372 -23.23 -17.12 -21.64
CA ARG A 372 -21.92 -16.47 -21.48
C ARG A 372 -21.71 -15.34 -22.48
N TYR A 373 -22.15 -15.50 -23.72
CA TYR A 373 -22.03 -14.44 -24.74
C TYR A 373 -22.89 -13.22 -24.37
N GLU A 374 -24.12 -13.45 -23.95
CA GLU A 374 -25.03 -12.37 -23.53
C GLU A 374 -24.52 -11.66 -22.27
N ALA A 375 -23.96 -12.39 -21.30
CA ALA A 375 -23.28 -11.79 -20.15
C ALA A 375 -22.06 -10.96 -20.57
N LEU A 376 -21.26 -11.44 -21.52
CA LEU A 376 -20.09 -10.72 -22.01
C LEU A 376 -20.46 -9.44 -22.78
N GLU A 377 -21.57 -9.44 -23.53
CA GLU A 377 -22.09 -8.23 -24.17
C GLU A 377 -22.56 -7.20 -23.14
N GLN A 378 -23.22 -7.64 -22.05
CA GLN A 378 -23.60 -6.76 -20.95
C GLN A 378 -22.37 -6.15 -20.27
N ASP A 379 -21.38 -6.98 -19.91
CA ASP A 379 -20.12 -6.52 -19.30
C ASP A 379 -19.39 -5.51 -20.21
N PHE A 380 -19.35 -5.75 -21.52
CA PHE A 380 -18.72 -4.83 -22.46
C PHE A 380 -19.46 -3.49 -22.52
N HIS A 381 -20.79 -3.51 -22.49
CA HIS A 381 -21.60 -2.30 -22.50
C HIS A 381 -21.43 -1.49 -21.21
N GLU A 382 -21.42 -2.16 -20.05
CA GLU A 382 -21.11 -1.54 -18.75
C GLU A 382 -19.70 -0.94 -18.74
N GLN A 383 -18.72 -1.66 -19.28
CA GLN A 383 -17.34 -1.17 -19.39
C GLN A 383 -17.26 0.07 -20.29
N GLN A 384 -18.04 0.12 -21.37
CA GLN A 384 -18.09 1.29 -22.25
C GLN A 384 -18.74 2.49 -21.56
N GLN A 385 -19.82 2.29 -20.80
CA GLN A 385 -20.49 3.35 -20.05
C GLN A 385 -19.57 3.92 -18.97
N THR A 386 -18.99 3.07 -18.13
CA THR A 386 -18.04 3.48 -17.09
C THR A 386 -16.83 4.21 -17.68
N THR A 387 -16.31 3.76 -18.82
CA THR A 387 -15.22 4.46 -19.52
C THR A 387 -15.64 5.86 -19.99
N ASN A 388 -16.86 6.01 -20.49
CA ASN A 388 -17.38 7.30 -20.92
C ASN A 388 -17.63 8.26 -19.74
N GLU A 389 -18.14 7.74 -18.62
CA GLU A 389 -18.32 8.50 -17.37
C GLU A 389 -16.98 9.00 -16.84
N VAL A 390 -15.99 8.12 -16.69
CA VAL A 390 -14.63 8.50 -16.26
C VAL A 390 -14.03 9.54 -17.20
N ARG A 391 -14.25 9.41 -18.51
CA ARG A 391 -13.78 10.41 -19.49
C ARG A 391 -14.44 11.77 -19.27
N GLN A 392 -15.74 11.80 -18.97
CA GLN A 392 -16.47 13.03 -18.69
C GLN A 392 -16.00 13.67 -17.37
N GLU A 393 -15.93 12.91 -16.29
CA GLU A 393 -15.44 13.39 -14.99
C GLU A 393 -14.00 13.89 -15.07
N ALA A 394 -13.15 13.23 -15.86
CA ALA A 394 -11.79 13.68 -16.11
C ALA A 394 -11.76 15.03 -16.87
N MET A 395 -12.66 15.22 -17.84
CA MET A 395 -12.79 16.51 -18.54
C MET A 395 -13.25 17.63 -17.61
N GLU A 396 -14.24 17.37 -16.76
CA GLU A 396 -14.75 18.33 -15.77
C GLU A 396 -13.65 18.68 -14.76
N SER A 397 -12.94 17.67 -14.24
CA SER A 397 -11.81 17.87 -13.33
C SER A 397 -10.69 18.72 -13.93
N LEU A 398 -10.40 18.55 -15.23
CA LEU A 398 -9.41 19.35 -15.95
C LEU A 398 -9.88 20.80 -16.15
N GLN A 399 -11.17 21.02 -16.41
CA GLN A 399 -11.74 22.37 -16.49
C GLN A 399 -11.69 23.06 -15.12
N GLU A 400 -12.04 22.36 -14.04
CA GLU A 400 -11.92 22.87 -12.68
C GLU A 400 -10.47 23.20 -12.33
N MET A 401 -9.53 22.31 -12.64
CA MET A 401 -8.09 22.54 -12.46
C MET A 401 -7.61 23.79 -13.20
N ARG A 402 -8.05 23.98 -14.45
CA ARG A 402 -7.72 25.19 -15.23
C ARG A 402 -8.30 26.45 -14.58
N SER A 403 -9.55 26.40 -14.12
CA SER A 403 -10.19 27.54 -13.45
C SER A 403 -9.51 27.88 -12.11
N LEU A 404 -9.11 26.86 -11.33
CA LEU A 404 -8.38 27.00 -10.08
C LEU A 404 -6.99 27.56 -10.33
N SER A 405 -6.30 27.07 -11.36
CA SER A 405 -4.99 27.58 -11.75
C SER A 405 -5.03 29.04 -12.18
N GLN A 406 -6.07 29.47 -12.90
CA GLN A 406 -6.23 30.87 -13.28
C GLN A 406 -6.46 31.76 -12.04
N ARG A 407 -7.38 31.37 -11.15
CA ARG A 407 -7.63 32.11 -9.90
C ARG A 407 -6.41 32.16 -8.99
N ALA A 408 -5.63 31.08 -8.93
CA ALA A 408 -4.38 31.06 -8.17
C ALA A 408 -3.34 32.02 -8.76
N ALA A 409 -3.17 32.05 -10.09
CA ALA A 409 -2.27 33.00 -10.73
C ALA A 409 -2.66 34.47 -10.47
N GLU A 410 -3.96 34.78 -10.45
CA GLU A 410 -4.46 36.11 -10.09
C GLU A 410 -4.23 36.44 -8.61
N ALA A 411 -4.35 35.46 -7.72
CA ALA A 411 -4.04 35.61 -6.30
C ALA A 411 -2.55 35.85 -6.06
N ASP A 412 -1.67 35.08 -6.71
CA ASP A 412 -0.22 35.23 -6.62
C ASP A 412 0.23 36.62 -7.11
N ALA A 413 -0.34 37.11 -8.22
CA ALA A 413 -0.06 38.44 -8.73
C ALA A 413 -0.51 39.56 -7.77
N ASN A 414 -1.63 39.36 -7.08
CA ASN A 414 -2.10 40.28 -6.05
C ASN A 414 -1.21 40.25 -4.80
N GLU A 415 -0.76 39.07 -4.36
CA GLU A 415 0.18 38.92 -3.25
C GLU A 415 1.49 39.64 -3.57
N GLU A 416 2.08 39.43 -4.75
CA GLU A 416 3.31 40.12 -5.17
C GLU A 416 3.13 41.65 -5.18
N ARG A 417 1.97 42.14 -5.64
CA ARG A 417 1.65 43.57 -5.61
C ARG A 417 1.59 44.11 -4.19
N LEU A 418 0.95 43.39 -3.26
CA LEU A 418 0.85 43.80 -1.86
C LEU A 418 2.22 43.78 -1.17
N THR A 419 3.04 42.77 -1.42
CA THR A 419 4.42 42.72 -0.90
C THR A 419 5.24 43.92 -1.36
N ARG A 420 5.16 44.29 -2.64
CA ARG A 420 5.84 45.50 -3.15
C ARG A 420 5.33 46.78 -2.47
N GLN A 421 4.03 46.90 -2.23
CA GLN A 421 3.47 48.04 -1.51
C GLN A 421 3.95 48.10 -0.05
N ILE A 422 4.05 46.95 0.62
CA ILE A 422 4.59 46.87 1.99
C ILE A 422 6.05 47.34 2.00
N ASP A 423 6.88 46.87 1.07
CA ASP A 423 8.28 47.28 0.97
C ASP A 423 8.41 48.79 0.73
N ASP A 424 7.61 49.37 -0.17
CA ASP A 424 7.62 50.80 -0.44
C ASP A 424 7.15 51.63 0.78
N LEU A 425 6.12 51.17 1.49
CA LEU A 425 5.65 51.80 2.72
C LEU A 425 6.69 51.73 3.85
N GLN A 426 7.40 50.60 3.98
CA GLN A 426 8.49 50.45 4.95
C GLN A 426 9.64 51.43 4.65
N ARG A 427 10.09 51.51 3.39
CA ARG A 427 11.10 52.51 2.97
C ARG A 427 10.65 53.94 3.25
N ALA A 428 9.38 54.24 2.98
CA ALA A 428 8.84 55.56 3.27
C ALA A 428 8.87 55.85 4.78
N ALA A 429 8.44 54.91 5.63
CA ALA A 429 8.47 55.03 7.09
C ALA A 429 9.90 55.26 7.62
N ASP A 430 10.88 54.50 7.13
CA ASP A 430 12.28 54.67 7.50
C ASP A 430 12.81 56.05 7.07
N SER A 431 12.46 56.52 5.87
CA SER A 431 12.83 57.87 5.40
C SER A 431 12.25 58.98 6.30
N TRP A 432 11.02 58.80 6.79
CA TRP A 432 10.37 59.76 7.69
C TRP A 432 11.01 59.72 9.08
N LYS A 433 11.38 58.54 9.58
CA LYS A 433 12.12 58.38 10.83
C LYS A 433 13.48 59.06 10.76
N THR A 434 14.23 58.90 9.67
CA THR A 434 15.50 59.61 9.46
C THR A 434 15.30 61.12 9.40
N ARG A 435 14.30 61.62 8.69
CA ARG A 435 13.99 63.06 8.66
C ARG A 435 13.57 63.60 10.03
N TYR A 436 12.77 62.85 10.79
CA TYR A 436 12.38 63.21 12.13
C TYR A 436 13.59 63.28 13.08
N THR A 437 14.50 62.30 13.03
CA THR A 437 15.71 62.33 13.86
C THR A 437 16.63 63.51 13.50
N LYS A 438 16.88 63.77 12.21
CA LYS A 438 17.66 64.94 11.74
C LYS A 438 17.05 66.26 12.26
N THR A 439 15.75 66.48 12.05
CA THR A 439 15.06 67.71 12.50
C THR A 439 14.99 67.84 14.02
N LYS A 440 14.81 66.74 14.76
CA LYS A 440 14.84 66.73 16.24
C LYS A 440 16.22 67.12 16.77
N THR A 441 17.30 66.65 16.16
CA THR A 441 18.67 67.07 16.49
C THR A 441 18.87 68.56 16.22
N GLN A 442 18.50 69.05 15.03
CA GLN A 442 18.58 70.48 14.68
C GLN A 442 17.75 71.37 15.63
N LEU A 443 16.56 70.94 16.05
CA LEU A 443 15.75 71.70 17.00
C LEU A 443 16.42 71.76 18.39
N ARG A 444 17.04 70.66 18.83
CA ARG A 444 17.75 70.61 20.10
C ARG A 444 18.97 71.53 20.11
N THR A 445 19.75 71.56 19.02
CA THR A 445 20.88 72.48 18.89
C THR A 445 20.41 73.93 18.90
N MET A 446 19.39 74.28 18.10
CA MET A 446 18.81 75.63 18.07
C MET A 446 18.26 76.06 19.44
N LYS A 447 17.57 75.18 20.17
CA LYS A 447 17.10 75.46 21.54
C LYS A 447 18.25 75.67 22.51
N ALA A 448 19.31 74.88 22.41
CA ALA A 448 20.50 75.05 23.26
C ALA A 448 21.20 76.38 22.97
N THR A 449 21.37 76.76 21.70
CA THR A 449 21.95 78.05 21.29
C THR A 449 21.06 79.22 21.70
N SER A 450 19.74 79.08 21.63
CA SER A 450 18.78 80.13 22.02
C SER A 450 18.72 80.33 23.54
N MET A 451 18.78 79.27 24.34
CA MET A 451 18.83 79.38 25.80
C MET A 451 20.18 79.91 26.30
N ALA A 452 21.30 79.58 25.62
CA ALA A 452 22.62 80.12 25.96
C ALA A 452 22.71 81.65 25.76
N LEU A 453 21.93 82.22 24.82
CA LEU A 453 21.90 83.67 24.57
C LEU A 453 20.96 84.45 25.51
N TYR A 454 19.98 83.79 26.15
CA TYR A 454 19.03 84.46 27.06
C TYR A 454 19.52 84.54 28.52
N ILE A 455 20.59 83.82 28.88
CA ILE A 455 21.17 83.83 30.23
C ILE A 455 22.22 84.97 30.33
N GLN A 456 21.74 86.20 30.21
CA GLN A 456 22.39 87.40 30.73
C GLN A 456 21.49 88.03 31.82
N GLN A 457 20.96 87.23 32.75
CA GLN A 457 20.45 87.74 34.02
C GLN A 457 20.81 86.77 35.17
N PRO A 458 21.31 87.27 36.31
CA PRO A 458 21.75 86.42 37.40
C PRO A 458 20.54 86.04 38.26
N THR A 459 19.79 85.04 37.84
CA THR A 459 18.74 84.42 38.67
C THR A 459 19.07 82.97 38.95
N ALA A 460 19.31 82.67 40.23
CA ALA A 460 19.09 81.43 40.98
C ALA A 460 19.35 80.06 40.32
N THR A 461 20.12 79.99 39.23
CA THR A 461 20.52 78.74 38.56
C THR A 461 22.00 78.43 38.78
N GLN A 462 22.70 79.27 39.55
CA GLN A 462 24.11 79.11 39.92
C GLN A 462 24.38 77.94 40.89
N TYR A 463 23.36 77.16 41.28
CA TYR A 463 23.53 75.90 42.01
C TYR A 463 23.53 74.65 41.11
N ALA A 464 23.37 74.79 39.78
CA ALA A 464 23.64 73.71 38.82
C ALA A 464 25.08 73.78 38.30
N GLY A 465 26.06 73.71 39.22
CA GLY A 465 27.49 73.94 38.96
C GLY A 465 28.19 72.99 37.98
N ASP A 466 27.49 72.10 37.27
CA ASP A 466 28.09 71.10 36.35
C ASP A 466 27.28 70.89 35.04
N GLY A 467 26.23 71.69 34.81
CA GLY A 467 25.19 71.41 33.80
C GLY A 467 25.55 71.65 32.33
N ASN A 468 26.76 72.12 32.01
CA ASN A 468 27.13 72.36 30.62
C ASN A 468 27.67 71.08 29.98
N PHE A 469 26.77 70.28 29.41
CA PHE A 469 27.10 69.08 28.64
C PHE A 469 27.54 69.39 27.20
N LEU A 470 27.34 70.63 26.75
CA LEU A 470 27.68 71.10 25.42
C LEU A 470 29.02 71.82 25.44
N ASP A 471 29.92 71.40 24.55
CA ASP A 471 31.22 72.00 24.32
C ASP A 471 31.56 71.89 22.83
N ASN A 472 32.03 72.98 22.21
CA ASN A 472 32.45 72.98 20.81
C ASN A 472 33.64 72.04 20.55
N HIS A 473 34.41 71.69 21.59
CA HIS A 473 35.49 70.70 21.55
C HIS A 473 35.10 69.32 22.13
N GLY A 474 33.81 69.06 22.36
CA GLY A 474 33.33 67.75 22.83
C GLY A 474 33.62 66.63 21.82
N LEU A 475 33.84 65.40 22.30
CA LEU A 475 34.16 64.28 21.41
C LEU A 475 32.91 63.54 20.91
N ILE A 476 31.76 63.71 21.56
CA ILE A 476 30.52 63.02 21.19
C ILE A 476 29.66 63.91 20.30
N LYS A 477 29.24 63.40 19.15
CA LYS A 477 28.28 64.06 18.26
C LYS A 477 26.88 64.07 18.88
N ASP A 478 26.19 65.21 18.86
CA ASP A 478 24.79 65.35 19.33
C ASP A 478 23.79 64.44 18.59
N ILE A 479 24.02 64.13 17.31
CA ILE A 479 23.22 63.19 16.52
C ILE A 479 23.34 61.76 17.05
N SER A 480 24.54 61.34 17.49
CA SER A 480 24.75 60.02 18.11
C SER A 480 23.98 59.90 19.42
N VAL A 481 23.93 60.97 20.23
CA VAL A 481 23.14 61.01 21.46
C VAL A 481 21.65 60.96 21.16
N THR A 482 21.19 61.69 20.14
CA THR A 482 19.78 61.69 19.73
C THR A 482 19.34 60.32 19.18
N ARG A 483 20.21 59.65 18.42
CA ARG A 483 19.99 58.29 17.93
C ARG A 483 19.91 57.31 19.09
N PHE A 484 20.87 57.35 20.03
CA PHE A 484 20.85 56.51 21.23
C PHE A 484 19.55 56.67 22.04
N GLN A 485 19.11 57.91 22.26
CA GLN A 485 17.84 58.18 22.96
C GLN A 485 16.65 57.55 22.21
N THR A 486 16.58 57.73 20.89
CA THR A 486 15.50 57.17 20.07
C THR A 486 15.50 55.64 20.09
N CYS A 487 16.66 55.00 19.95
CA CYS A 487 16.78 53.53 19.98
C CYS A 487 16.41 52.93 21.35
N ILE A 488 16.76 53.60 22.45
CA ILE A 488 16.39 53.15 23.80
C ILE A 488 14.89 53.28 24.04
N ASP A 489 14.28 54.40 23.64
CA ASP A 489 12.83 54.60 23.78
C ASP A 489 12.04 53.56 22.98
N GLU A 490 12.48 53.24 21.76
CA GLU A 490 11.88 52.19 20.92
C GLU A 490 12.03 50.79 21.52
N LEU A 491 13.20 50.46 22.08
CA LEU A 491 13.42 49.18 22.77
C LEU A 491 12.46 49.03 23.97
N LEU A 492 12.28 50.10 24.75
CA LEU A 492 11.38 50.10 25.89
C LEU A 492 9.92 50.03 25.47
N GLN A 493 9.53 50.69 24.38
CA GLN A 493 8.18 50.58 23.82
C GLN A 493 7.88 49.15 23.38
N ILE A 494 8.75 48.54 22.58
CA ILE A 494 8.53 47.21 22.00
C ILE A 494 8.58 46.11 23.06
N SER A 495 9.42 46.27 24.08
CA SER A 495 9.41 45.34 25.22
C SER A 495 8.10 45.37 26.02
N ARG A 496 7.36 46.49 26.02
CA ARG A 496 6.03 46.62 26.65
C ARG A 496 4.90 46.09 25.77
N GLU A 497 5.05 46.16 24.45
CA GLU A 497 4.13 45.57 23.48
C GLU A 497 4.20 44.03 23.43
N GLN A 498 5.08 43.41 24.24
CA GLN A 498 5.29 41.96 24.37
C GLN A 498 5.71 41.24 23.08
N GLU A 499 6.21 41.98 22.09
CA GLU A 499 6.75 41.39 20.87
C GLU A 499 8.19 40.87 21.11
N ALA A 500 8.29 39.71 21.75
CA ALA A 500 9.55 39.11 22.17
C ALA A 500 10.56 38.89 21.03
N SER A 501 10.08 38.69 19.79
CA SER A 501 10.90 38.56 18.58
C SER A 501 11.55 39.87 18.13
N ALA A 502 10.83 40.99 18.26
CA ALA A 502 11.30 42.31 17.83
C ALA A 502 12.32 42.92 18.81
N VAL A 503 12.26 42.58 20.10
CA VAL A 503 13.20 43.08 21.13
C VAL A 503 14.67 42.84 20.77
N ILE A 504 15.01 41.71 20.14
CA ILE A 504 16.39 41.43 19.72
C ILE A 504 16.86 42.39 18.62
N LYS A 505 15.97 42.76 17.69
CA LYS A 505 16.28 43.72 16.62
C LYS A 505 16.61 45.09 17.23
N HIS A 506 15.72 45.62 18.06
CA HIS A 506 15.90 46.93 18.69
C HIS A 506 17.05 46.97 19.70
N MET A 507 17.36 45.84 20.37
CA MET A 507 18.57 45.72 21.19
C MET A 507 19.84 45.93 20.33
N ARG A 508 19.88 45.42 19.09
CA ARG A 508 21.03 45.63 18.17
C ARG A 508 21.13 47.10 17.76
N ASP A 509 20.02 47.76 17.49
CA ASP A 509 20.00 49.20 17.15
C ASP A 509 20.56 50.05 18.31
N VAL A 510 20.22 49.69 19.55
CA VAL A 510 20.81 50.30 20.75
C VAL A 510 22.32 50.07 20.81
N ILE A 511 22.81 48.85 20.59
CA ILE A 511 24.27 48.56 20.58
C ILE A 511 24.99 49.41 19.53
N GLU A 512 24.43 49.51 18.33
CA GLU A 512 25.01 50.28 17.23
C GLU A 512 25.02 51.79 17.56
N SER A 513 23.95 52.30 18.19
CA SER A 513 23.94 53.67 18.68
C SER A 513 24.97 53.92 19.79
N VAL A 514 25.19 52.96 20.71
CA VAL A 514 26.24 53.04 21.75
C VAL A 514 27.62 53.03 21.10
N ARG A 515 27.84 52.20 20.07
CA ARG A 515 29.10 52.18 19.32
C ARG A 515 29.42 53.57 18.77
N ARG A 516 28.46 54.22 18.11
CA ARG A 516 28.57 55.59 17.56
C ARG A 516 28.77 56.67 18.63
N VAL A 517 28.26 56.46 19.86
CA VAL A 517 28.52 57.36 21.00
C VAL A 517 29.95 57.16 21.54
N THR A 518 30.47 55.93 21.51
CA THR A 518 31.84 55.64 22.00
C THR A 518 32.94 55.78 20.94
N GLU A 519 32.55 56.02 19.70
CA GLU A 519 33.42 56.21 18.54
C GLU A 519 34.22 57.50 18.66
N GLY A 520 35.51 57.48 18.31
CA GLY A 520 36.38 58.66 18.38
C GLY A 520 36.90 59.04 19.78
N ILE A 521 36.45 58.36 20.84
CA ILE A 521 36.92 58.64 22.22
C ILE A 521 38.38 58.18 22.42
N ASP A 522 38.81 57.10 21.76
CA ASP A 522 40.16 56.55 21.90
C ASP A 522 41.22 57.30 21.07
N SER A 523 40.80 57.94 19.98
CA SER A 523 41.67 58.66 19.04
C SER A 523 41.89 60.13 19.42
N ALA A 524 41.18 60.63 20.43
CA ALA A 524 41.27 62.02 20.85
C ALA A 524 42.62 62.33 21.53
N PRO A 525 43.29 63.45 21.16
CA PRO A 525 44.54 63.84 21.80
C PRO A 525 44.32 64.10 23.30
N ALA A 526 45.28 63.67 24.12
CA ALA A 526 45.26 63.84 25.57
C ALA A 526 45.59 65.30 25.95
N SER A 527 44.73 66.27 25.61
CA SER A 527 44.95 67.68 25.98
C SER A 527 44.93 67.91 27.50
N GLY A 528 44.38 66.96 28.28
CA GLY A 528 44.23 67.04 29.75
C GLY A 528 45.12 66.08 30.57
N GLY A 529 46.17 65.49 29.98
CA GLY A 529 47.08 64.57 30.68
C GLY A 529 46.53 63.16 30.94
N GLU A 530 47.34 62.32 31.61
CA GLU A 530 47.08 60.89 31.84
C GLU A 530 45.83 60.62 32.70
N ALA A 531 45.52 61.53 33.62
CA ALA A 531 44.34 61.43 34.50
C ALA A 531 43.01 61.56 33.75
N GLU A 532 42.91 62.48 32.78
CA GLU A 532 41.70 62.63 31.94
C GLU A 532 41.53 61.43 31.00
N LYS A 533 42.63 60.91 30.46
CA LYS A 533 42.62 59.67 29.67
C LYS A 533 42.12 58.48 30.51
N ALA A 534 42.57 58.34 31.75
CA ALA A 534 42.10 57.30 32.67
C ALA A 534 40.60 57.42 32.99
N LYS A 535 40.07 58.65 33.17
CA LYS A 535 38.64 58.89 33.38
C LYS A 535 37.81 58.49 32.14
N ARG A 536 38.26 58.83 30.93
CA ARG A 536 37.60 58.45 29.66
C ARG A 536 37.55 56.93 29.50
N THR A 537 38.67 56.24 29.72
CA THR A 537 38.74 54.76 29.65
C THR A 537 37.82 54.11 30.67
N LYS A 538 37.79 54.62 31.90
CA LYS A 538 36.90 54.11 32.97
C LYS A 538 35.42 54.30 32.62
N ALA A 539 35.04 55.48 32.09
CA ALA A 539 33.68 55.74 31.67
C ALA A 539 33.25 54.84 30.49
N LYS A 540 34.13 54.64 29.51
CA LYS A 540 33.89 53.72 28.39
C LYS A 540 33.76 52.26 28.84
N ALA A 541 34.57 51.81 29.79
CA ALA A 541 34.47 50.47 30.36
C ALA A 541 33.12 50.26 31.07
N LYS A 542 32.61 51.28 31.79
CA LYS A 542 31.27 51.24 32.39
C LYS A 542 30.16 51.11 31.34
N VAL A 543 30.23 51.87 30.24
CA VAL A 543 29.27 51.79 29.13
C VAL A 543 29.28 50.39 28.51
N SER A 544 30.46 49.80 28.28
CA SER A 544 30.60 48.43 27.76
C SER A 544 29.98 47.38 28.71
N ALA A 545 30.25 47.48 30.01
CA ALA A 545 29.66 46.60 31.01
C ALA A 545 28.13 46.70 31.07
N ALA A 546 27.59 47.92 31.02
CA ALA A 546 26.14 48.15 31.01
C ALA A 546 25.49 47.63 29.71
N THR A 547 26.18 47.75 28.57
CA THR A 547 25.72 47.20 27.29
C THR A 547 25.61 45.67 27.33
N ASN A 548 26.61 44.99 27.90
CA ASN A 548 26.57 43.53 28.05
C ASN A 548 25.44 43.05 28.98
N ASN A 549 25.13 43.84 30.01
CA ASN A 549 23.97 43.58 30.87
C ASN A 549 22.66 43.71 30.08
N LEU A 550 22.49 44.79 29.30
CA LEU A 550 21.32 44.97 28.44
C LEU A 550 21.17 43.80 27.44
N ILE A 551 22.26 43.36 26.83
CA ILE A 551 22.25 42.21 25.89
C ILE A 551 21.75 40.94 26.58
N THR A 552 22.31 40.64 27.75
CA THR A 552 21.93 39.45 28.52
C THR A 552 20.45 39.49 28.86
N THR A 553 20.00 40.64 29.37
CA THR A 553 18.62 40.82 29.84
C THR A 553 17.60 40.80 28.69
N ALA A 554 17.89 41.45 27.57
CA ALA A 554 17.04 41.43 26.38
C ALA A 554 16.98 40.03 25.74
N LYS A 555 18.10 39.28 25.71
CA LYS A 555 18.11 37.88 25.26
C LYS A 555 17.30 36.98 26.18
N THR A 556 17.39 37.17 27.50
CA THR A 556 16.57 36.42 28.47
C THR A 556 15.09 36.75 28.30
N PHE A 557 14.73 38.03 28.08
CA PHE A 557 13.36 38.44 27.81
C PHE A 557 12.79 37.82 26.52
N SER A 558 13.56 37.86 25.43
CA SER A 558 13.17 37.26 24.15
C SER A 558 13.11 35.73 24.21
N GLY A 559 14.13 35.08 24.77
CA GLY A 559 14.19 33.61 24.89
C GLY A 559 13.12 33.03 25.81
N SER A 560 12.63 33.82 26.77
CA SER A 560 11.49 33.47 27.61
C SER A 560 10.13 33.84 27.00
N HIS A 561 10.10 34.29 25.73
CA HIS A 561 8.88 34.68 25.01
C HIS A 561 8.05 35.73 25.78
N GLY A 562 8.70 36.69 26.44
CA GLY A 562 8.02 37.72 27.23
C GLY A 562 7.57 37.30 28.63
N LEU A 563 7.91 36.07 29.09
CA LEU A 563 7.64 35.61 30.46
C LEU A 563 8.58 36.26 31.50
N ALA A 564 9.79 36.65 31.11
CA ALA A 564 10.63 37.47 31.98
C ALA A 564 9.99 38.86 32.13
N PRO A 565 10.01 39.45 33.34
CA PRO A 565 9.37 40.74 33.56
C PRO A 565 10.10 41.85 32.77
N VAL A 566 9.32 42.72 32.12
CA VAL A 566 9.80 43.89 31.36
C VAL A 566 10.67 44.81 32.23
N SER A 567 10.42 44.83 33.54
CA SER A 567 11.22 45.60 34.52
C SER A 567 12.71 45.27 34.52
N LEU A 568 13.11 44.06 34.11
CA LEU A 568 14.52 43.72 33.93
C LEU A 568 15.13 44.50 32.76
N VAL A 569 14.41 44.58 31.64
CA VAL A 569 14.83 45.36 30.46
C VAL A 569 14.86 46.85 30.80
N ASP A 570 13.84 47.37 31.49
CA ASP A 570 13.79 48.76 31.98
C ASP A 570 15.00 49.08 32.89
N ALA A 571 15.32 48.20 33.84
CA ALA A 571 16.45 48.38 34.74
C ALA A 571 17.80 48.36 33.99
N ALA A 572 17.98 47.43 33.06
CA ALA A 572 19.19 47.36 32.25
C ALA A 572 19.34 48.60 31.32
N ALA A 573 18.26 49.08 30.72
CA ALA A 573 18.24 50.29 29.91
C ALA A 573 18.55 51.55 30.75
N SER A 574 18.03 51.62 31.98
CA SER A 574 18.34 52.68 32.94
C SER A 574 19.83 52.71 33.30
N HIS A 575 20.42 51.54 33.61
CA HIS A 575 21.85 51.43 33.89
C HIS A 575 22.74 51.83 32.69
N LEU A 576 22.35 51.44 31.47
CA LEU A 576 23.05 51.86 30.26
C LEU A 576 22.94 53.38 30.04
N THR A 577 21.76 53.95 30.22
CA THR A 577 21.53 55.40 30.11
C THR A 577 22.39 56.17 31.11
N ALA A 578 22.44 55.72 32.37
CA ALA A 578 23.28 56.33 33.40
C ALA A 578 24.78 56.27 33.03
N ALA A 579 25.26 55.13 32.52
CA ALA A 579 26.65 54.98 32.07
C ALA A 579 26.98 55.91 30.87
N VAL A 580 26.05 56.08 29.93
CA VAL A 580 26.21 56.99 28.79
C VAL A 580 26.21 58.45 29.25
N VAL A 581 25.37 58.82 30.22
CA VAL A 581 25.37 60.17 30.80
C VAL A 581 26.68 60.45 31.54
N ASP A 582 27.21 59.48 32.29
CA ASP A 582 28.54 59.59 32.93
C ASP A 582 29.66 59.77 31.90
N LEU A 583 29.59 59.09 30.76
CA LEU A 583 30.53 59.28 29.64
C LEU A 583 30.41 60.69 29.05
N ILE A 584 29.18 61.16 28.82
CA ILE A 584 28.90 62.51 28.30
C ILE A 584 29.43 63.60 29.24
N LYS A 585 29.35 63.41 30.57
CA LYS A 585 29.91 64.35 31.55
C LYS A 585 31.41 64.57 31.38
N VAL A 586 32.14 63.49 31.10
CA VAL A 586 33.61 63.49 30.95
C VAL A 586 34.04 64.02 29.58
N VAL A 587 33.28 63.68 28.53
CA VAL A 587 33.72 63.85 27.14
C VAL A 587 33.07 65.05 26.43
N LYS A 588 31.93 65.52 26.94
CA LYS A 588 31.10 66.60 26.41
C LYS A 588 30.56 66.32 25.00
N ILE A 589 29.46 67.00 24.66
CA ILE A 589 28.74 66.88 23.40
C ILE A 589 29.12 68.06 22.51
N ARG A 590 29.53 67.78 21.28
CA ARG A 590 29.69 68.79 20.23
C ARG A 590 28.45 68.88 19.33
N PRO A 591 28.08 70.09 18.88
CA PRO A 591 27.12 70.24 17.79
C PRO A 591 27.62 69.54 16.53
N THR A 592 26.79 68.73 15.88
CA THR A 592 27.17 68.12 14.59
C THR A 592 26.96 69.13 13.47
N PRO A 593 28.00 69.48 12.69
CA PRO A 593 27.85 70.40 11.56
C PRO A 593 27.02 69.76 10.44
N GLU A 594 26.39 70.60 9.61
CA GLU A 594 25.37 70.17 8.65
C GLU A 594 25.85 69.13 7.62
N HIS A 595 27.14 69.14 7.27
CA HIS A 595 27.75 68.15 6.37
C HIS A 595 27.92 66.77 7.03
N GLU A 596 28.18 66.68 8.33
CA GLU A 596 28.31 65.41 9.07
C GLU A 596 26.94 64.78 9.41
N LEU A 597 25.83 65.52 9.20
CA LEU A 597 24.47 65.02 9.35
C LEU A 597 24.03 64.15 8.16
N ASP A 598 24.72 64.26 7.02
CA ASP A 598 24.39 63.54 5.78
C ASP A 598 25.13 62.20 5.68
N ASP A 599 26.35 62.10 6.22
CA ASP A 599 27.17 60.86 6.22
C ASP A 599 26.65 59.75 7.18
N GLY A 600 25.47 59.94 7.81
CA GLY A 600 24.89 59.02 8.79
C GLY A 600 24.00 57.92 8.20
N ASP A 601 24.10 57.67 6.89
CA ASP A 601 23.19 56.90 6.03
C ASP A 601 23.20 55.37 6.19
N ASP A 602 23.70 54.85 7.32
CA ASP A 602 23.46 53.45 7.68
C ASP A 602 22.26 53.36 8.62
N PHE A 603 21.07 53.36 8.00
CA PHE A 603 19.87 52.69 8.50
C PHE A 603 19.57 51.56 7.51
N ALA A 604 20.31 50.46 7.62
CA ALA A 604 20.04 49.20 6.92
C ALA A 604 20.07 48.05 7.91
#